data_AF-A0A1Y4NUT6-F1
#
_entry.id   AF-A0A1Y4NUT6-F1
#
_cell.length_a   1.000
_cell.length_b   1.000
_cell.length_c   1.000
_cell.angle_alpha   90.00
_cell.angle_beta   90.00
_cell.angle_gamma   90.00
#
_symmetry.space_group_name_H-M   'P 1'
#
loop_
_entity.id
_entity.type
_entity.pdbx_description
1 polymer ?
#
loop_
_entity_poly.entity_id
_entity_poly.type
_entity_poly.pdbx_seq_one_letter_code
_entity_poly.pdbx_strand_id
1 'polypeptide(L)'
;MAFAMSHCRQEKSMKEKLEYIGRVFEEGSGTIFMNWTCSGIRFEYSGRILMADLEAICGREVETDEHGKPLNKEFRKTWPYAAVFLDEAEEPFSVFEVNDRQKNYLLYASEETEKHIVTLIKLTENEKGKLGIRKIWGDGEISQPPERDTDLRMEFIGDSITCGFGNMTQERDRVYYADEQNGWLTYAALAGRMLNADVQFVSFSGIAVTRGLHEKLNLFHSMPELYPYTDRLIEEKEGKMQDFQKWDFKNHPRDIVVINLGTNDPVHIQENGEEEKGIALFEEEYYDFLKMIRTLNGNDTWIICTLGSMDYYLYDNIKKVAEKFAVNEHDERILTFKYGRIRVSEGYGAIAHPSLATHERMAGELVEFIRGIPGISRQRSIIN
;
A
#
# COMPACT_ATOMS: atom_id res chain seq x y z
N MET A 1 -17.10 -15.46 57.41
CA MET A 1 -17.64 -15.94 56.13
C MET A 1 -17.21 -14.96 55.06
N ALA A 2 -16.25 -15.35 54.22
CA ALA A 2 -15.69 -14.54 53.16
C ALA A 2 -16.73 -14.34 52.06
N PHE A 3 -16.98 -13.08 51.67
CA PHE A 3 -17.70 -12.77 50.45
C PHE A 3 -16.70 -12.68 49.31
N ALA A 4 -16.90 -13.53 48.31
CA ALA A 4 -16.08 -13.65 47.12
C ALA A 4 -16.02 -12.33 46.36
N MET A 5 -14.79 -11.83 46.14
CA MET A 5 -14.52 -10.86 45.10
C MET A 5 -14.70 -11.55 43.76
N SER A 6 -15.87 -11.33 43.15
CA SER A 6 -16.11 -11.56 41.74
C SER A 6 -15.01 -10.83 40.95
N HIS A 7 -14.09 -11.61 40.38
CA HIS A 7 -13.12 -11.10 39.42
C HIS A 7 -13.89 -10.63 38.19
N CYS A 8 -14.09 -9.32 38.10
CA CYS A 8 -14.48 -8.66 36.86
C CYS A 8 -13.33 -8.91 35.87
N ARG A 9 -13.46 -9.92 35.00
CA ARG A 9 -12.60 -10.04 33.82
C ARG A 9 -12.86 -8.76 33.02
N GLN A 10 -11.91 -7.82 33.02
CA GLN A 10 -11.95 -6.71 32.08
C GLN A 10 -12.01 -7.33 30.68
N GLU A 11 -13.12 -7.14 29.98
CA GLU A 11 -13.20 -7.49 28.57
C GLU A 11 -12.12 -6.70 27.85
N LYS A 12 -11.17 -7.41 27.22
CA LYS A 12 -10.16 -6.79 26.37
C LYS A 12 -10.87 -5.96 25.31
N SER A 13 -10.39 -4.73 25.12
CA SER A 13 -10.90 -3.86 24.06
C SER A 13 -10.72 -4.54 22.70
N MET A 14 -11.55 -4.21 21.70
CA MET A 14 -11.44 -4.75 20.34
C MET A 14 -9.99 -4.68 19.85
N LYS A 15 -9.31 -3.55 20.07
CA LYS A 15 -7.94 -3.27 19.67
C LYS A 15 -6.93 -4.28 20.19
N GLU A 16 -7.08 -4.72 21.44
CA GLU A 16 -6.20 -5.71 22.05
C GLU A 16 -6.39 -7.13 21.50
N LYS A 17 -7.37 -7.34 20.60
CA LYS A 17 -7.66 -8.61 19.94
C LYS A 17 -7.28 -8.62 18.45
N LEU A 18 -6.88 -7.48 17.90
CA LEU A 18 -6.52 -7.35 16.48
C LEU A 18 -5.01 -7.27 16.31
N GLU A 19 -4.52 -7.91 15.26
CA GLU A 19 -3.23 -7.64 14.65
C GLU A 19 -3.47 -6.68 13.47
N TYR A 20 -2.66 -5.64 13.34
CA TYR A 20 -2.79 -4.66 12.25
C TYR A 20 -1.87 -5.00 11.08
N ILE A 21 -2.38 -4.82 9.87
CA ILE A 21 -1.65 -5.04 8.62
C ILE A 21 -1.37 -3.68 7.99
N GLY A 22 -0.10 -3.39 7.71
CA GLY A 22 0.34 -2.11 7.16
C GLY A 22 0.15 -0.94 8.13
N ARG A 23 0.12 0.28 7.58
CA ARG A 23 -0.14 1.48 8.40
C ARG A 23 -1.64 1.63 8.60
N VAL A 24 -2.05 1.69 9.86
CA VAL A 24 -3.43 1.98 10.27
C VAL A 24 -3.45 3.20 11.18
N PHE A 25 -4.44 4.07 10.96
CA PHE A 25 -4.63 5.29 11.72
C PHE A 25 -5.81 5.13 12.67
N GLU A 26 -5.63 5.47 13.94
CA GLU A 26 -6.69 5.43 14.93
C GLU A 26 -7.18 6.84 15.22
N GLU A 27 -8.41 7.14 14.82
CA GLU A 27 -9.06 8.40 15.13
C GLU A 27 -9.41 8.43 16.64
N GLY A 28 -9.39 9.62 17.26
CA GLY A 28 -9.75 9.79 18.68
C GLY A 28 -11.15 9.30 19.06
N SER A 29 -12.04 9.09 18.09
CA SER A 29 -13.37 8.48 18.25
C SER A 29 -13.32 6.97 18.52
N GLY A 30 -12.20 6.32 18.21
CA GLY A 30 -11.97 4.88 18.28
C GLY A 30 -12.09 4.15 16.94
N THR A 31 -12.44 4.84 15.85
CA THR A 31 -12.43 4.26 14.48
C THR A 31 -11.00 3.96 14.03
N ILE A 32 -10.77 2.76 13.50
CA ILE A 32 -9.47 2.33 12.96
C ILE A 32 -9.53 2.41 11.43
N PHE A 33 -8.84 3.38 10.85
CA PHE A 33 -8.71 3.56 9.40
C PHE A 33 -7.56 2.75 8.82
N MET A 34 -7.85 2.03 7.74
CA MET A 34 -6.92 1.15 7.03
C MET A 34 -6.82 1.55 5.55
N ASN A 35 -6.39 2.78 5.29
CA ASN A 35 -6.62 3.42 3.99
C ASN A 35 -5.59 3.07 2.91
N TRP A 36 -4.36 2.72 3.28
CA TRP A 36 -3.36 2.31 2.31
C TRP A 36 -3.74 0.98 1.64
N THR A 37 -3.29 0.79 0.40
CA THR A 37 -3.48 -0.45 -0.36
C THR A 37 -3.06 -1.66 0.48
N CYS A 38 -3.91 -2.69 0.59
CA CYS A 38 -3.67 -3.88 1.39
C CYS A 38 -3.44 -3.66 2.89
N SER A 39 -3.66 -2.46 3.45
CA SER A 39 -3.78 -2.30 4.90
C SER A 39 -5.04 -2.99 5.40
N GLY A 40 -5.01 -3.45 6.64
CA GLY A 40 -6.07 -4.29 7.18
C GLY A 40 -5.92 -4.66 8.63
N ILE A 41 -6.69 -5.67 9.02
CA ILE A 41 -6.64 -6.32 10.32
C ILE A 41 -6.67 -7.84 10.17
N ARG A 42 -6.09 -8.52 11.15
CA ARG A 42 -6.11 -9.97 11.29
C ARG A 42 -6.48 -10.35 12.72
N PHE A 43 -7.31 -11.38 12.87
CA PHE A 43 -7.73 -11.89 14.18
C PHE A 43 -8.23 -13.32 14.08
N GLU A 44 -8.24 -14.02 15.20
CA GLU A 44 -8.84 -15.35 15.28
C GLU A 44 -10.31 -15.21 15.69
N TYR A 45 -11.18 -15.96 15.01
CA TYR A 45 -12.61 -16.01 15.29
C TYR A 45 -13.09 -17.45 15.41
N SER A 46 -13.87 -17.77 16.44
CA SER A 46 -14.52 -19.06 16.63
C SER A 46 -16.02 -18.87 16.82
N GLY A 47 -16.82 -19.14 15.78
CA GLY A 47 -18.26 -18.94 15.78
C GLY A 47 -18.89 -19.23 14.42
N ARG A 48 -20.13 -18.78 14.21
CA ARG A 48 -20.89 -19.04 12.97
C ARG A 48 -21.19 -17.78 12.19
N ILE A 49 -21.28 -16.63 12.84
CA ILE A 49 -21.65 -15.36 12.19
C ILE A 49 -20.75 -14.24 12.71
N LEU A 50 -20.00 -13.63 11.80
CA LEU A 50 -19.12 -12.51 12.08
C LEU A 50 -19.53 -11.29 11.26
N MET A 51 -19.66 -10.16 11.95
CA MET A 51 -20.08 -8.87 11.39
C MET A 51 -19.06 -7.78 11.74
N ALA A 52 -18.99 -6.76 10.89
CA ALA A 52 -18.27 -5.53 11.19
C ALA A 52 -19.10 -4.29 10.85
N ASP A 53 -18.97 -3.25 11.68
CA ASP A 53 -19.50 -1.92 11.46
C ASP A 53 -18.39 -1.13 10.77
N LEU A 54 -18.56 -0.96 9.46
CA LEU A 54 -17.58 -0.33 8.59
C LEU A 54 -18.08 1.07 8.22
N GLU A 55 -17.14 1.99 8.21
CA GLU A 55 -17.33 3.38 7.82
C GLU A 55 -16.52 3.65 6.55
N ALA A 56 -17.16 4.22 5.53
CA ALA A 56 -16.46 4.67 4.34
C ALA A 56 -16.59 6.17 4.12
N ILE A 57 -15.48 6.79 3.74
CA ILE A 57 -15.45 8.17 3.27
C ILE A 57 -15.17 8.16 1.78
N CYS A 58 -16.18 8.57 1.00
CA CYS A 58 -16.13 8.68 -0.45
C CYS A 58 -14.85 9.41 -0.94
N GLY A 59 -14.17 8.80 -1.91
CA GLY A 59 -13.12 9.40 -2.73
C GLY A 59 -13.70 10.06 -3.97
N ARG A 60 -12.81 10.54 -4.85
CA ARG A 60 -13.19 11.22 -6.10
C ARG A 60 -12.28 10.76 -7.24
N GLU A 61 -12.86 10.61 -8.43
CA GLU A 61 -12.15 10.40 -9.68
C GLU A 61 -12.43 11.56 -10.63
N VAL A 62 -11.37 12.13 -11.19
CA VAL A 62 -11.46 13.12 -12.26
C VAL A 62 -10.97 12.46 -13.53
N GLU A 63 -11.87 12.31 -14.50
CA GLU A 63 -11.48 11.86 -15.83
C GLU A 63 -10.76 12.99 -16.55
N THR A 64 -9.57 12.72 -17.08
CA THR A 64 -8.77 13.70 -17.83
C THR A 64 -8.49 13.23 -19.25
N ASP A 65 -8.27 14.18 -20.16
CA ASP A 65 -7.70 13.87 -21.47
C ASP A 65 -6.20 13.54 -21.36
N GLU A 66 -5.57 13.27 -22.50
CA GLU A 66 -4.14 12.99 -22.64
C GLU A 66 -3.22 14.14 -22.18
N HIS A 67 -3.78 15.32 -21.93
CA HIS A 67 -3.09 16.51 -21.43
C HIS A 67 -3.46 16.84 -19.97
N GLY A 68 -4.12 15.92 -19.26
CA GLY A 68 -4.49 16.09 -17.86
C GLY A 68 -5.65 17.07 -17.64
N LYS A 69 -6.37 17.49 -18.69
CA LYS A 69 -7.50 18.39 -18.56
C LYS A 69 -8.78 17.60 -18.25
N PRO A 70 -9.58 18.02 -17.24
CA PRO A 70 -10.83 17.33 -16.91
C PRO A 70 -11.79 17.21 -18.10
N LEU A 71 -12.20 15.99 -18.42
CA LEU A 71 -13.20 15.67 -19.45
C LEU A 71 -14.62 16.03 -18.98
N ASN A 72 -14.88 15.91 -17.67
CA ASN A 72 -16.18 16.19 -17.07
C ASN A 72 -16.12 17.31 -16.04
N LYS A 73 -17.24 18.03 -15.87
CA LYS A 73 -17.39 19.08 -14.84
C LYS A 73 -17.58 18.51 -13.43
N GLU A 74 -18.10 17.28 -13.34
CA GLU A 74 -18.35 16.58 -12.09
C GLU A 74 -17.36 15.43 -11.92
N PHE A 75 -16.88 15.23 -10.69
CA PHE A 75 -16.06 14.07 -10.35
C PHE A 75 -16.95 12.84 -10.16
N ARG A 76 -16.45 11.66 -10.54
CA ARG A 76 -17.09 10.39 -10.17
C ARG A 76 -16.75 10.08 -8.72
N LYS A 77 -17.75 9.60 -7.97
CA LYS A 77 -17.53 9.07 -6.61
C LYS A 77 -16.82 7.73 -6.67
N THR A 78 -15.83 7.54 -5.80
CA THR A 78 -15.17 6.24 -5.61
C THR A 78 -15.37 5.79 -4.17
N TRP A 79 -15.61 4.50 -4.00
CA TRP A 79 -15.77 3.86 -2.69
C TRP A 79 -14.73 2.76 -2.52
N PRO A 80 -14.30 2.51 -1.27
CA PRO A 80 -13.30 1.49 -1.03
C PRO A 80 -13.88 0.09 -1.21
N TYR A 81 -13.07 -0.79 -1.80
CA TYR A 81 -13.35 -2.23 -1.82
C TYR A 81 -12.55 -2.91 -0.71
N ALA A 82 -13.19 -3.85 -0.03
CA ALA A 82 -12.59 -4.68 1.00
C ALA A 82 -12.67 -6.15 0.62
N ALA A 83 -11.73 -6.94 1.14
CA ALA A 83 -11.69 -8.38 0.96
C ALA A 83 -11.50 -9.08 2.30
N VAL A 84 -12.25 -10.17 2.50
CA VAL A 84 -12.12 -11.07 3.65
C VAL A 84 -11.45 -12.35 3.20
N PHE A 85 -10.43 -12.78 3.94
CA PHE A 85 -9.74 -14.04 3.76
C PHE A 85 -9.89 -14.88 5.02
N LEU A 86 -9.94 -16.20 4.84
CA LEU A 86 -9.98 -17.18 5.93
C LEU A 86 -8.72 -18.04 5.84
N ASP A 87 -8.10 -18.30 6.99
CA ASP A 87 -7.02 -19.27 7.15
C ASP A 87 -5.84 -19.08 6.20
N GLU A 88 -5.49 -17.80 5.96
CA GLU A 88 -4.36 -17.39 5.12
C GLU A 88 -4.46 -17.86 3.66
N ALA A 89 -5.67 -18.17 3.19
CA ALA A 89 -5.95 -18.47 1.79
C ALA A 89 -5.54 -17.31 0.86
N GLU A 90 -5.04 -17.64 -0.33
CA GLU A 90 -4.70 -16.64 -1.34
C GLU A 90 -5.93 -16.03 -2.01
N GLU A 91 -7.02 -16.80 -2.12
CA GLU A 91 -8.28 -16.32 -2.68
C GLU A 91 -9.19 -15.77 -1.57
N PRO A 92 -9.85 -14.62 -1.80
CA PRO A 92 -10.73 -14.05 -0.81
C PRO A 92 -12.00 -14.89 -0.65
N PHE A 93 -12.43 -15.07 0.60
CA PHE A 93 -13.75 -15.61 0.93
C PHE A 93 -14.87 -14.68 0.43
N SER A 94 -14.66 -13.36 0.52
CA SER A 94 -15.57 -12.38 -0.07
C SER A 94 -14.84 -11.09 -0.45
N VAL A 95 -15.38 -10.40 -1.45
CA VAL A 95 -14.96 -9.05 -1.86
C VAL A 95 -16.22 -8.20 -1.99
N PHE A 96 -16.22 -6.99 -1.41
CA PHE A 96 -17.38 -6.11 -1.45
C PHE A 96 -16.99 -4.63 -1.42
N GLU A 97 -17.83 -3.81 -2.04
CA GLU A 97 -17.76 -2.35 -1.96
C GLU A 97 -18.32 -1.88 -0.60
N VAL A 98 -17.63 -0.95 0.05
CA VAL A 98 -18.12 -0.26 1.25
C VAL A 98 -18.56 1.14 0.84
N ASN A 99 -19.84 1.29 0.50
CA ASN A 99 -20.40 2.49 -0.14
C ASN A 99 -21.34 3.31 0.74
N ASP A 100 -21.26 3.11 2.06
CA ASP A 100 -22.05 3.82 3.05
C ASP A 100 -21.13 4.45 4.11
N ARG A 101 -21.57 5.58 4.68
CA ARG A 101 -20.86 6.23 5.76
C ARG A 101 -20.80 5.37 7.01
N GLN A 102 -21.81 4.53 7.23
CA GLN A 102 -21.80 3.57 8.32
C GLN A 102 -22.79 2.44 8.02
N LYS A 103 -22.29 1.20 7.95
CA LYS A 103 -23.15 0.03 7.71
C LYS A 103 -22.53 -1.23 8.28
N ASN A 104 -23.39 -2.16 8.70
CA ASN A 104 -22.98 -3.50 9.12
C ASN A 104 -22.76 -4.39 7.90
N TYR A 105 -21.58 -5.01 7.81
CA TYR A 105 -21.21 -5.95 6.77
C TYR A 105 -21.02 -7.34 7.37
N LEU A 106 -21.52 -8.35 6.66
CA LEU A 106 -21.24 -9.75 6.98
C LEU A 106 -19.83 -10.08 6.50
N LEU A 107 -18.96 -10.48 7.42
CA LEU A 107 -17.60 -10.92 7.09
C LEU A 107 -17.53 -12.44 6.89
N TYR A 108 -18.28 -13.20 7.70
CA TYR A 108 -18.27 -14.65 7.66
C TYR A 108 -19.61 -15.23 8.16
N ALA A 109 -20.06 -16.31 7.52
CA ALA A 109 -21.20 -17.10 7.95
C ALA A 109 -21.03 -18.59 7.62
N SER A 110 -21.39 -19.47 8.55
CA SER A 110 -21.47 -20.93 8.37
C SER A 110 -22.67 -21.55 9.08
N GLU A 111 -22.97 -22.80 8.75
CA GLU A 111 -24.02 -23.57 9.43
C GLU A 111 -23.57 -24.01 10.83
N GLU A 112 -22.31 -24.44 10.96
CA GLU A 112 -21.71 -24.95 12.18
C GLU A 112 -20.63 -24.01 12.73
N THR A 113 -20.35 -24.11 14.03
CA THR A 113 -19.28 -23.31 14.65
C THR A 113 -17.93 -23.75 14.10
N GLU A 114 -17.23 -22.81 13.48
CA GLU A 114 -15.91 -23.02 12.91
C GLU A 114 -14.92 -22.01 13.50
N LYS A 115 -13.64 -22.35 13.38
CA LYS A 115 -12.54 -21.53 13.87
C LYS A 115 -11.68 -21.11 12.69
N HIS A 116 -11.53 -19.80 12.50
CA HIS A 116 -10.76 -19.23 11.40
C HIS A 116 -9.79 -18.14 11.87
N ILE A 117 -8.69 -18.01 11.14
CA ILE A 117 -7.90 -16.78 11.10
C ILE A 117 -8.53 -15.88 10.04
N VAL A 118 -9.19 -14.80 10.47
CA VAL A 118 -9.86 -13.85 9.58
C VAL A 118 -8.93 -12.69 9.28
N THR A 119 -8.74 -12.41 8.01
CA THR A 119 -8.02 -11.22 7.54
C THR A 119 -8.96 -10.34 6.73
N LEU A 120 -9.13 -9.08 7.13
CA LEU A 120 -9.87 -8.07 6.40
C LEU A 120 -8.90 -7.01 5.89
N ILE A 121 -8.78 -6.85 4.57
CA ILE A 121 -7.92 -5.84 3.95
C ILE A 121 -8.70 -4.92 3.02
N LYS A 122 -8.17 -3.73 2.81
CA LYS A 122 -8.64 -2.81 1.78
C LYS A 122 -7.91 -3.08 0.46
N LEU A 123 -8.64 -3.23 -0.64
CA LEU A 123 -8.08 -3.50 -1.97
C LEU A 123 -7.72 -2.22 -2.73
N THR A 124 -8.52 -1.16 -2.58
CA THR A 124 -8.28 0.11 -3.26
C THR A 124 -7.25 0.95 -2.51
N GLU A 125 -6.64 1.92 -3.20
CA GLU A 125 -5.65 2.83 -2.62
C GLU A 125 -6.27 3.93 -1.75
N ASN A 126 -5.41 4.64 -1.03
CA ASN A 126 -5.81 5.66 -0.05
C ASN A 126 -6.72 6.75 -0.65
N GLU A 127 -6.45 7.22 -1.87
CA GLU A 127 -7.25 8.31 -2.47
C GLU A 127 -8.62 7.87 -3.00
N LYS A 128 -8.80 6.60 -3.34
CA LYS A 128 -10.05 6.06 -3.92
C LYS A 128 -11.06 5.64 -2.84
N GLY A 129 -11.10 6.41 -1.76
CA GLY A 129 -11.97 6.21 -0.61
C GLY A 129 -11.23 5.73 0.64
N LYS A 130 -11.74 6.14 1.80
CA LYS A 130 -11.21 5.76 3.12
C LYS A 130 -12.10 4.68 3.73
N LEU A 131 -11.51 3.72 4.44
CA LEU A 131 -12.21 2.61 5.08
C LEU A 131 -11.82 2.53 6.56
N GLY A 132 -12.81 2.70 7.43
CA GLY A 132 -12.68 2.64 8.87
C GLY A 132 -13.45 1.45 9.45
N ILE A 133 -12.90 0.87 10.53
CA ILE A 133 -13.56 -0.16 11.34
C ILE A 133 -13.95 0.47 12.66
N ARG A 134 -15.24 0.45 12.97
CA ARG A 134 -15.78 0.97 14.23
C ARG A 134 -15.97 -0.14 15.26
N LYS A 135 -16.43 -1.31 14.80
CA LYS A 135 -16.71 -2.45 15.66
C LYS A 135 -16.67 -3.77 14.88
N ILE A 136 -16.29 -4.85 15.55
CA ILE A 136 -16.42 -6.23 15.07
C ILE A 136 -17.15 -7.03 16.16
N TRP A 137 -18.10 -7.85 15.75
CA TRP A 137 -18.86 -8.72 16.65
C TRP A 137 -19.36 -9.95 15.93
N GLY A 138 -19.64 -11.00 16.69
CA GLY A 138 -20.26 -12.21 16.18
C GLY A 138 -20.95 -12.98 17.27
N ASP A 139 -21.45 -14.17 16.95
CA ASP A 139 -22.02 -15.11 17.94
C ASP A 139 -20.98 -15.98 18.64
N GLY A 140 -19.69 -15.63 18.49
CA GLY A 140 -18.54 -16.41 18.94
C GLY A 140 -17.44 -15.56 19.58
N GLU A 141 -16.27 -16.17 19.77
CA GLU A 141 -15.12 -15.51 20.39
C GLU A 141 -14.20 -14.88 19.33
N ILE A 142 -13.72 -13.67 19.63
CA ILE A 142 -12.67 -12.98 18.87
C ILE A 142 -11.44 -12.87 19.79
N SER A 143 -10.29 -13.29 19.28
CA SER A 143 -9.01 -13.28 19.99
C SER A 143 -7.86 -12.85 19.07
N GLN A 144 -6.71 -12.54 19.67
CA GLN A 144 -5.47 -12.33 18.91
C GLN A 144 -5.18 -13.58 18.07
N PRO A 145 -4.76 -13.39 16.80
CA PRO A 145 -4.37 -14.51 15.97
C PRO A 145 -2.98 -15.04 16.39
N PRO A 146 -2.58 -16.24 15.95
CA PRO A 146 -1.21 -16.70 16.15
C PRO A 146 -0.22 -15.79 15.41
N GLU A 147 1.00 -15.63 15.94
CA GLU A 147 2.06 -14.88 15.26
C GLU A 147 2.30 -15.43 13.86
N ARG A 148 2.52 -14.54 12.88
CA ARG A 148 2.86 -14.95 11.52
C ARG A 148 4.27 -15.52 11.46
N ASP A 149 4.42 -16.64 10.76
CA ASP A 149 5.72 -17.19 10.39
C ASP A 149 6.21 -16.52 9.08
N THR A 150 6.51 -15.21 9.12
CA THR A 150 7.05 -14.47 7.96
C THR A 150 8.57 -14.41 8.01
N ASP A 151 9.20 -14.68 6.87
CA ASP A 151 10.66 -14.66 6.74
C ASP A 151 11.22 -13.25 6.50
N LEU A 152 10.40 -12.33 5.99
CA LEU A 152 10.82 -10.99 5.57
C LEU A 152 9.75 -9.95 5.89
N ARG A 153 10.18 -8.71 6.11
CA ARG A 153 9.31 -7.54 6.22
C ARG A 153 9.65 -6.57 5.12
N MET A 154 8.71 -6.31 4.23
CA MET A 154 8.90 -5.46 3.07
C MET A 154 7.96 -4.26 3.11
N GLU A 155 8.42 -3.12 2.61
CA GLU A 155 7.57 -1.96 2.35
C GLU A 155 7.70 -1.56 0.88
N PHE A 156 6.55 -1.35 0.23
CA PHE A 156 6.45 -0.88 -1.14
C PHE A 156 5.98 0.56 -1.15
N ILE A 157 6.85 1.43 -1.65
CA ILE A 157 6.57 2.85 -1.88
C ILE A 157 6.34 3.01 -3.38
N GLY A 158 5.20 3.56 -3.80
CA GLY A 158 4.98 3.73 -5.23
C GLY A 158 3.76 4.51 -5.65
N ASP A 159 3.51 4.49 -6.94
CA ASP A 159 2.40 5.18 -7.59
C ASP A 159 1.23 4.23 -7.91
N SER A 160 0.48 4.53 -8.97
CA SER A 160 -0.67 3.77 -9.45
C SER A 160 -0.35 2.30 -9.78
N ILE A 161 0.89 2.01 -10.18
CA ILE A 161 1.35 0.65 -10.44
C ILE A 161 1.38 -0.16 -9.14
N THR A 162 1.87 0.43 -8.05
CA THR A 162 1.89 -0.21 -6.72
C THR A 162 0.49 -0.27 -6.10
N CYS A 163 -0.39 0.68 -6.44
CA CYS A 163 -1.80 0.66 -6.08
C CYS A 163 -2.59 -0.49 -6.75
N GLY A 164 -2.20 -0.94 -7.94
CA GLY A 164 -3.00 -1.85 -8.77
C GLY A 164 -4.10 -1.14 -9.55
N PHE A 165 -3.88 0.13 -9.90
CA PHE A 165 -4.86 0.94 -10.62
C PHE A 165 -5.29 0.27 -11.94
N GLY A 166 -6.57 -0.05 -12.06
CA GLY A 166 -7.16 -0.59 -13.28
C GLY A 166 -6.66 -1.99 -13.66
N ASN A 167 -6.05 -2.74 -12.74
CA ASN A 167 -5.43 -4.02 -13.04
C ASN A 167 -6.45 -5.14 -13.31
N MET A 168 -7.71 -4.98 -12.91
CA MET A 168 -8.78 -5.98 -13.11
C MET A 168 -9.49 -5.88 -14.46
N THR A 169 -9.21 -4.86 -15.27
CA THR A 169 -9.75 -4.74 -16.63
C THR A 169 -8.70 -5.07 -17.69
N GLN A 170 -9.15 -5.43 -18.89
CA GLN A 170 -8.29 -5.61 -20.06
C GLN A 170 -8.48 -4.49 -21.11
N GLU A 171 -9.30 -3.49 -20.78
CA GLU A 171 -9.61 -2.38 -21.67
C GLU A 171 -8.59 -1.24 -21.51
N ARG A 172 -7.57 -1.23 -22.38
CA ARG A 172 -6.45 -0.27 -22.35
C ARG A 172 -6.88 1.20 -22.21
N ASP A 173 -7.86 1.63 -22.97
CA ASP A 173 -8.22 3.06 -23.07
C ASP A 173 -9.42 3.42 -22.17
N ARG A 174 -9.82 2.49 -21.29
CA ARG A 174 -10.91 2.70 -20.33
C ARG A 174 -10.45 3.61 -19.19
N VAL A 175 -11.32 4.53 -18.79
CA VAL A 175 -11.14 5.34 -17.58
C VAL A 175 -11.27 4.49 -16.33
N TYR A 176 -10.67 4.91 -15.22
CA TYR A 176 -10.59 4.12 -14.01
C TYR A 176 -11.89 3.96 -13.23
N TYR A 177 -12.24 2.73 -12.82
CA TYR A 177 -13.28 2.48 -11.83
C TYR A 177 -12.74 1.76 -10.59
N ALA A 178 -13.34 2.02 -9.43
CA ALA A 178 -12.84 1.51 -8.16
C ALA A 178 -12.96 -0.02 -8.02
N ASP A 179 -13.94 -0.63 -8.68
CA ASP A 179 -14.09 -2.09 -8.81
C ASP A 179 -13.01 -2.73 -9.69
N GLU A 180 -12.25 -1.92 -10.43
CA GLU A 180 -11.18 -2.38 -11.31
C GLU A 180 -9.78 -2.32 -10.66
N GLN A 181 -9.69 -1.90 -9.39
CA GLN A 181 -8.46 -1.90 -8.62
C GLN A 181 -8.43 -3.04 -7.61
N ASN A 182 -7.41 -3.89 -7.72
CA ASN A 182 -7.16 -4.93 -6.74
C ASN A 182 -5.71 -4.92 -6.28
N GLY A 183 -5.45 -4.28 -5.13
CA GLY A 183 -4.16 -4.25 -4.47
C GLY A 183 -3.57 -5.63 -4.16
N TRP A 184 -4.44 -6.63 -3.89
CA TRP A 184 -4.02 -7.99 -3.56
C TRP A 184 -3.39 -8.75 -4.73
N LEU A 185 -3.68 -8.31 -5.96
CA LEU A 185 -3.16 -8.86 -7.21
C LEU A 185 -2.12 -7.94 -7.86
N THR A 186 -1.49 -7.06 -7.07
CA THR A 186 -0.36 -6.26 -7.51
C THR A 186 0.94 -7.06 -7.48
N TYR A 187 1.93 -6.61 -8.25
CA TYR A 187 3.26 -7.19 -8.25
C TYR A 187 3.88 -7.22 -6.84
N ALA A 188 3.60 -6.20 -6.03
CA ALA A 188 4.09 -6.06 -4.67
C ALA A 188 3.47 -7.10 -3.73
N ALA A 189 2.15 -7.27 -3.77
CA ALA A 189 1.45 -8.26 -2.95
C ALA A 189 1.82 -9.69 -3.36
N LEU A 190 1.90 -9.94 -4.67
CA LEU A 190 2.33 -11.22 -5.23
C LEU A 190 3.77 -11.56 -4.84
N ALA A 191 4.70 -10.61 -4.97
CA ALA A 191 6.10 -10.82 -4.55
C ALA A 191 6.20 -11.10 -3.04
N GLY A 192 5.40 -10.40 -2.23
CA GLY A 192 5.29 -10.66 -0.80
C GLY A 192 4.92 -12.09 -0.48
N ARG A 193 3.85 -12.60 -1.12
CA ARG A 193 3.43 -14.01 -0.97
C ARG A 193 4.49 -15.00 -1.43
N MET A 194 5.10 -14.76 -2.60
CA MET A 194 6.16 -15.62 -3.16
C MET A 194 7.45 -15.66 -2.30
N LEU A 195 7.65 -14.65 -1.44
CA LEU A 195 8.77 -14.53 -0.51
C LEU A 195 8.40 -14.84 0.95
N ASN A 196 7.15 -15.22 1.23
CA ASN A 196 6.64 -15.37 2.59
C ASN A 196 6.90 -14.13 3.47
N ALA A 197 6.63 -12.94 2.92
CA ALA A 197 6.94 -11.66 3.53
C ALA A 197 5.70 -10.94 4.07
N ASP A 198 5.84 -10.29 5.22
CA ASP A 198 4.92 -9.24 5.66
C ASP A 198 5.12 -7.99 4.78
N VAL A 199 4.07 -7.57 4.08
CA VAL A 199 4.13 -6.44 3.14
C VAL A 199 3.32 -5.25 3.62
N GLN A 200 3.92 -4.07 3.54
CA GLN A 200 3.27 -2.79 3.78
C GLN A 200 3.32 -1.93 2.51
N PHE A 201 2.28 -1.13 2.28
CA PHE A 201 2.20 -0.23 1.13
C PHE A 201 2.12 1.22 1.60
N VAL A 202 2.85 2.09 0.90
CA VAL A 202 2.63 3.54 0.90
C VAL A 202 2.55 3.94 -0.56
N SER A 203 1.33 3.95 -1.10
CA SER A 203 1.11 4.17 -2.53
C SER A 203 -0.09 5.05 -2.81
N PHE A 204 0.03 5.86 -3.86
CA PHE A 204 -0.96 6.83 -4.29
C PHE A 204 -0.85 7.04 -5.81
N SER A 205 -1.94 6.88 -6.54
CA SER A 205 -1.96 7.02 -7.99
C SER A 205 -1.65 8.44 -8.45
N GLY A 206 -0.73 8.57 -9.41
CA GLY A 206 -0.27 9.86 -9.90
C GLY A 206 0.76 10.56 -9.00
N ILE A 207 1.15 9.97 -7.87
CA ILE A 207 2.17 10.57 -7.00
C ILE A 207 3.54 10.56 -7.67
N ALA A 208 4.26 11.64 -7.46
CA ALA A 208 5.63 11.84 -7.91
C ALA A 208 6.56 12.04 -6.72
N VAL A 209 7.87 11.92 -6.95
CA VAL A 209 8.88 12.35 -5.98
C VAL A 209 8.99 13.86 -6.01
N THR A 210 9.03 14.44 -7.22
CA THR A 210 9.12 15.89 -7.40
C THR A 210 7.78 16.55 -7.67
N ARG A 211 7.64 17.78 -7.21
CA ARG A 211 6.55 18.69 -7.59
C ARG A 211 6.86 19.51 -8.85
N GLY A 212 8.09 19.42 -9.36
CA GLY A 212 8.56 20.20 -10.49
C GLY A 212 8.87 21.66 -10.14
N LEU A 213 9.28 22.43 -11.15
CA LEU A 213 9.78 23.81 -10.98
C LEU A 213 8.66 24.85 -10.77
N HIS A 214 7.41 24.48 -10.95
CA HIS A 214 6.28 25.41 -11.00
C HIS A 214 5.17 25.02 -10.04
N GLU A 215 4.87 25.92 -9.09
CA GLU A 215 3.84 25.72 -8.07
C GLU A 215 2.44 25.43 -8.63
N LYS A 216 2.17 25.80 -9.89
CA LYS A 216 0.86 25.60 -10.54
C LYS A 216 0.49 24.14 -10.77
N LEU A 217 1.45 23.22 -10.72
CA LEU A 217 1.25 21.78 -10.89
C LEU A 217 1.21 21.02 -9.55
N ASN A 218 1.28 21.72 -8.42
CA ASN A 218 1.23 21.15 -7.06
C ASN A 218 -0.20 20.73 -6.67
N LEU A 219 -0.88 19.96 -7.52
CA LEU A 219 -2.25 19.51 -7.27
C LEU A 219 -2.32 18.42 -6.20
N PHE A 220 -1.22 17.69 -5.97
CA PHE A 220 -1.13 16.59 -5.00
C PHE A 220 0.12 16.69 -4.12
N HIS A 221 0.14 15.93 -3.03
CA HIS A 221 1.35 15.69 -2.24
C HIS A 221 2.38 14.94 -3.06
N SER A 222 3.65 15.29 -2.89
CA SER A 222 4.75 14.43 -3.30
C SER A 222 4.88 13.24 -2.33
N MET A 223 5.47 12.13 -2.77
CA MET A 223 5.68 10.99 -1.87
C MET A 223 6.47 11.35 -0.60
N PRO A 224 7.56 12.16 -0.66
CA PRO A 224 8.27 12.59 0.54
C PRO A 224 7.41 13.33 1.57
N GLU A 225 6.31 13.97 1.15
CA GLU A 225 5.37 14.67 2.05
C GLU A 225 4.37 13.74 2.75
N LEU A 226 4.17 12.53 2.24
CA LEU A 226 3.28 11.52 2.81
C LEU A 226 4.04 10.45 3.60
N TYR A 227 5.21 10.03 3.10
CA TYR A 227 5.96 8.90 3.61
C TYR A 227 6.28 8.91 5.11
N PRO A 228 6.57 10.05 5.77
CA PRO A 228 6.87 10.04 7.21
C PRO A 228 5.68 9.72 8.12
N TYR A 229 4.45 9.73 7.60
CA TYR A 229 3.23 9.76 8.40
C TYR A 229 2.47 8.43 8.36
N THR A 230 1.69 8.16 9.41
CA THR A 230 0.83 6.98 9.47
C THR A 230 -0.23 7.06 8.38
N ASP A 231 -0.99 8.15 8.34
CA ASP A 231 -1.95 8.44 7.28
C ASP A 231 -2.31 9.94 7.26
N ARG A 232 -1.42 10.76 6.71
CA ARG A 232 -1.64 12.21 6.62
C ARG A 232 -2.93 12.57 5.87
N LEU A 233 -3.33 11.76 4.88
CA LEU A 233 -4.47 12.06 4.01
C LEU A 233 -5.81 12.01 4.74
N ILE A 234 -6.00 11.08 5.68
CA ILE A 234 -7.22 11.08 6.51
C ILE A 234 -7.19 12.22 7.51
N GLU A 235 -6.05 12.49 8.15
CA GLU A 235 -5.92 13.58 9.11
C GLU A 235 -6.22 14.95 8.48
N GLU A 236 -5.73 15.21 7.26
CA GLU A 236 -6.08 16.43 6.51
C GLU A 236 -7.56 16.49 6.16
N LYS A 237 -8.18 15.34 5.84
CA LYS A 237 -9.62 15.25 5.55
C LYS A 237 -10.47 15.52 6.80
N GLU A 238 -9.96 15.20 7.98
CA GLU A 238 -10.53 15.56 9.29
C GLU A 238 -10.26 17.03 9.68
N GLY A 239 -9.53 17.78 8.85
CA GLY A 239 -9.27 19.21 9.03
C GLY A 239 -7.97 19.54 9.76
N LYS A 240 -7.11 18.55 9.99
CA LYS A 240 -5.79 18.77 10.60
C LYS A 240 -4.85 19.40 9.56
N MET A 241 -4.15 20.47 9.95
CA MET A 241 -3.26 21.21 9.04
C MET A 241 -1.77 21.05 9.36
N GLN A 242 -1.45 20.55 10.55
CA GLN A 242 -0.08 20.39 11.07
C GLN A 242 -0.05 19.30 12.15
N ASP A 243 1.15 18.94 12.61
CA ASP A 243 1.37 17.97 13.69
C ASP A 243 0.80 16.57 13.43
N PHE A 244 0.78 16.17 12.15
CA PHE A 244 0.32 14.85 11.68
C PHE A 244 1.02 13.69 12.40
N GLN A 245 0.30 12.58 12.58
CA GLN A 245 0.83 11.40 13.27
C GLN A 245 1.95 10.78 12.43
N LYS A 246 3.16 10.76 12.99
CA LYS A 246 4.31 10.08 12.38
C LYS A 246 4.14 8.57 12.46
N TRP A 247 4.56 7.87 11.42
CA TRP A 247 4.66 6.42 11.45
C TRP A 247 5.76 5.98 12.42
N ASP A 248 5.49 4.93 13.20
CA ASP A 248 6.46 4.38 14.14
C ASP A 248 7.39 3.38 13.45
N PHE A 249 8.37 3.90 12.71
CA PHE A 249 9.37 3.09 12.00
C PHE A 249 10.20 2.20 12.94
N LYS A 250 10.42 2.64 14.18
CA LYS A 250 11.26 1.90 15.14
C LYS A 250 10.61 0.58 15.55
N ASN A 251 9.30 0.59 15.78
CA ASN A 251 8.56 -0.61 16.17
C ASN A 251 8.03 -1.40 14.96
N HIS A 252 8.19 -0.89 13.74
CA HIS A 252 7.82 -1.57 12.49
C HIS A 252 9.02 -1.60 11.51
N PRO A 253 10.15 -2.23 11.88
CA PRO A 253 11.33 -2.28 11.03
C PRO A 253 11.04 -3.10 9.76
N ARG A 254 11.69 -2.71 8.66
CA ARG A 254 11.58 -3.35 7.35
C ARG A 254 12.96 -3.89 6.95
N ASP A 255 13.00 -5.10 6.41
CA ASP A 255 14.22 -5.68 5.85
C ASP A 255 14.50 -5.10 4.46
N ILE A 256 13.43 -4.79 3.71
CA ILE A 256 13.51 -4.25 2.35
C ILE A 256 12.47 -3.13 2.16
N VAL A 257 12.90 -2.00 1.60
CA VAL A 257 12.04 -0.95 1.07
C VAL A 257 12.22 -0.93 -0.45
N VAL A 258 11.13 -1.17 -1.19
CA VAL A 258 11.10 -1.12 -2.66
C VAL A 258 10.42 0.19 -3.07
N ILE A 259 11.12 1.01 -3.83
CA ILE A 259 10.61 2.29 -4.34
C ILE A 259 10.32 2.10 -5.83
N ASN A 260 9.06 2.20 -6.25
CA ASN A 260 8.67 2.23 -7.66
C ASN A 260 8.01 3.57 -7.97
N LEU A 261 8.84 4.59 -8.15
CA LEU A 261 8.47 5.98 -8.42
C LEU A 261 9.37 6.55 -9.50
N GLY A 262 8.89 7.58 -10.22
CA GLY A 262 9.54 8.13 -11.40
C GLY A 262 8.63 8.11 -12.64
N THR A 263 7.49 7.41 -12.59
CA THR A 263 6.55 7.33 -13.72
C THR A 263 5.83 8.65 -13.97
N ASN A 264 5.46 9.37 -12.91
CA ASN A 264 4.65 10.60 -12.99
C ASN A 264 5.51 11.86 -12.99
N ASP A 265 6.73 11.79 -12.46
CA ASP A 265 7.69 12.89 -12.40
C ASP A 265 7.94 13.59 -13.76
N PRO A 266 7.96 12.90 -14.93
CA PRO A 266 8.12 13.56 -16.23
C PRO A 266 7.04 14.61 -16.52
N VAL A 267 5.81 14.41 -16.04
CA VAL A 267 4.70 15.39 -16.16
C VAL A 267 5.03 16.69 -15.42
N HIS A 268 5.82 16.61 -14.35
CA HIS A 268 6.27 17.78 -13.58
C HIS A 268 7.58 18.38 -14.11
N ILE A 269 8.33 17.64 -14.92
CA ILE A 269 9.65 18.03 -15.46
C ILE A 269 9.54 18.67 -16.84
N GLN A 270 8.73 18.11 -17.75
CA GLN A 270 8.75 18.42 -19.18
C GLN A 270 7.95 19.69 -19.55
N GLU A 271 8.01 20.71 -18.69
CA GLU A 271 7.26 21.95 -18.85
C GLU A 271 8.15 23.10 -19.31
N ASN A 272 7.61 23.93 -20.22
CA ASN A 272 8.17 25.22 -20.64
C ASN A 272 9.65 25.23 -21.12
N GLY A 273 10.18 24.10 -21.59
CA GLY A 273 11.55 24.00 -22.11
C GLY A 273 12.63 24.00 -21.03
N GLU A 274 12.28 23.71 -19.77
CA GLU A 274 13.22 23.64 -18.63
C GLU A 274 13.56 22.20 -18.22
N GLU A 275 13.44 21.25 -19.14
CA GLU A 275 13.62 19.81 -18.92
C GLU A 275 14.93 19.47 -18.17
N GLU A 276 16.08 20.03 -18.58
CA GLU A 276 17.36 19.79 -17.91
C GLU A 276 17.35 20.23 -16.43
N LYS A 277 16.71 21.35 -16.13
CA LYS A 277 16.58 21.84 -14.74
C LYS A 277 15.59 21.00 -13.95
N GLY A 278 14.49 20.56 -14.57
CA GLY A 278 13.51 19.68 -13.94
C GLY A 278 14.11 18.31 -13.59
N ILE A 279 14.91 17.73 -14.50
CA ILE A 279 15.66 16.50 -14.24
C ILE A 279 16.65 16.72 -13.09
N ALA A 280 17.38 17.84 -13.07
CA ALA A 280 18.32 18.13 -11.99
C ALA A 280 17.61 18.27 -10.62
N LEU A 281 16.45 18.93 -10.59
CA LEU A 281 15.62 19.02 -9.39
C LEU A 281 15.12 17.64 -8.93
N PHE A 282 14.63 16.82 -9.86
CA PHE A 282 14.23 15.45 -9.56
C PHE A 282 15.39 14.64 -8.97
N GLU A 283 16.59 14.74 -9.54
CA GLU A 283 17.77 14.04 -9.01
C GLU A 283 18.12 14.48 -7.58
N GLU A 284 17.97 15.78 -7.26
CA GLU A 284 18.17 16.34 -5.92
C GLU A 284 17.11 15.84 -4.94
N GLU A 285 15.83 15.96 -5.28
CA GLU A 285 14.73 15.57 -4.40
C GLU A 285 14.66 14.04 -4.20
N TYR A 286 15.01 13.25 -5.22
CA TYR A 286 15.13 11.80 -5.09
C TYR A 286 16.30 11.43 -4.17
N TYR A 287 17.44 12.13 -4.23
CA TYR A 287 18.56 11.94 -3.29
C TYR A 287 18.12 12.22 -1.85
N ASP A 288 17.41 13.33 -1.63
CA ASP A 288 16.90 13.69 -0.31
C ASP A 288 15.84 12.70 0.19
N PHE A 289 15.04 12.15 -0.72
CA PHE A 289 14.08 11.11 -0.37
C PHE A 289 14.77 9.81 0.05
N LEU A 290 15.85 9.39 -0.63
CA LEU A 290 16.67 8.26 -0.19
C LEU A 290 17.26 8.49 1.20
N LYS A 291 17.75 9.71 1.46
CA LYS A 291 18.25 10.10 2.79
C LYS A 291 17.17 10.01 3.85
N MET A 292 15.95 10.44 3.53
CA MET A 292 14.79 10.32 4.41
C MET A 292 14.46 8.85 4.70
N ILE A 293 14.35 8.01 3.67
CA ILE A 293 14.06 6.57 3.82
C ILE A 293 15.14 5.90 4.68
N ARG A 294 16.42 6.16 4.40
CA ARG A 294 17.53 5.60 5.18
C ARG A 294 17.46 6.06 6.65
N THR A 295 17.18 7.33 6.90
CA THR A 295 17.05 7.88 8.26
C THR A 295 15.90 7.25 9.03
N LEU A 296 14.76 7.03 8.37
CA LEU A 296 13.55 6.50 9.01
C LEU A 296 13.64 4.98 9.24
N ASN A 297 14.22 4.22 8.31
CA ASN A 297 14.27 2.75 8.37
C ASN A 297 15.59 2.18 8.92
N GLY A 298 16.60 3.02 9.14
CA GLY A 298 17.90 2.61 9.67
C GLY A 298 18.82 1.94 8.64
N ASN A 299 20.08 1.72 9.03
CA ASN A 299 21.15 1.25 8.15
C ASN A 299 21.01 -0.20 7.70
N ASP A 300 20.22 -1.01 8.42
CA ASP A 300 20.12 -2.43 8.11
C ASP A 300 19.16 -2.75 6.96
N THR A 301 18.28 -1.81 6.62
CA THR A 301 17.26 -1.95 5.58
C THR A 301 17.89 -1.96 4.18
N TRP A 302 17.50 -2.89 3.31
CA TRP A 302 17.82 -2.78 1.88
C TRP A 302 16.88 -1.78 1.22
N ILE A 303 17.41 -0.84 0.44
CA ILE A 303 16.63 0.08 -0.38
C ILE A 303 16.79 -0.34 -1.85
N ILE A 304 15.69 -0.67 -2.52
CA ILE A 304 15.69 -1.07 -3.93
C ILE A 304 14.96 0.02 -4.73
N CYS A 305 15.73 0.82 -5.45
CA CYS A 305 15.22 1.83 -6.38
C CYS A 305 14.80 1.15 -7.68
N THR A 306 13.50 1.12 -7.95
CA THR A 306 12.92 0.49 -9.13
C THR A 306 12.21 1.50 -10.01
N LEU A 307 12.11 1.18 -11.31
CA LEU A 307 11.21 1.89 -12.21
C LEU A 307 10.62 0.92 -13.24
N GLY A 308 9.31 1.03 -13.43
CA GLY A 308 8.55 0.33 -14.46
C GLY A 308 7.21 -0.21 -13.94
N SER A 309 6.42 -0.88 -14.77
CA SER A 309 6.72 -1.31 -16.15
C SER A 309 6.23 -0.36 -17.26
N MET A 310 5.60 0.77 -16.91
CA MET A 310 4.95 1.67 -17.88
C MET A 310 5.95 2.53 -18.67
N ASP A 311 6.90 3.16 -18.00
CA ASP A 311 7.90 4.03 -18.61
C ASP A 311 9.28 3.90 -17.93
N TYR A 312 10.34 4.39 -18.59
CA TYR A 312 11.73 4.35 -18.11
C TYR A 312 12.49 5.67 -18.24
N TYR A 313 11.81 6.77 -18.55
CA TYR A 313 12.45 8.04 -18.88
C TYR A 313 13.47 8.48 -17.82
N LEU A 314 13.16 8.30 -16.53
CA LEU A 314 14.05 8.65 -15.42
C LEU A 314 14.90 7.50 -14.86
N TYR A 315 14.89 6.30 -15.45
CA TYR A 315 15.59 5.15 -14.86
C TYR A 315 17.09 5.40 -14.69
N ASP A 316 17.74 5.95 -15.71
CA ASP A 316 19.19 6.20 -15.67
C ASP A 316 19.53 7.31 -14.67
N ASN A 317 18.64 8.30 -14.48
CA ASN A 317 18.77 9.33 -13.43
C ASN A 317 18.62 8.73 -12.04
N ILE A 318 17.60 7.89 -11.80
CA ILE A 318 17.41 7.16 -10.54
C ILE A 318 18.65 6.32 -10.23
N LYS A 319 19.18 5.60 -11.22
CA LYS A 319 20.39 4.80 -11.07
C LYS A 319 21.60 5.66 -10.69
N LYS A 320 21.83 6.75 -11.40
CA LYS A 320 22.88 7.73 -11.10
C LYS A 320 22.75 8.29 -9.69
N VAL A 321 21.54 8.63 -9.25
CA VAL A 321 21.26 9.15 -7.90
C VAL A 321 21.56 8.09 -6.84
N ALA A 322 21.11 6.85 -7.03
CA ALA A 322 21.36 5.75 -6.10
C ALA A 322 22.87 5.43 -5.99
N GLU A 323 23.61 5.43 -7.10
CA GLU A 323 25.07 5.25 -7.11
C GLU A 323 25.79 6.41 -6.39
N LYS A 324 25.35 7.66 -6.63
CA LYS A 324 25.87 8.83 -5.92
C LYS A 324 25.59 8.75 -4.41
N PHE A 325 24.39 8.33 -4.03
CA PHE A 325 23.99 8.14 -2.64
C PHE A 325 24.84 7.07 -1.95
N ALA A 326 25.01 5.90 -2.59
CA ALA A 326 25.85 4.82 -2.08
C ALA A 326 27.27 5.29 -1.76
N VAL A 327 27.88 6.08 -2.65
CA VAL A 327 29.24 6.60 -2.47
C VAL A 327 29.30 7.67 -1.36
N ASN A 328 28.39 8.64 -1.39
CA ASN A 328 28.42 9.79 -0.49
C ASN A 328 28.07 9.42 0.96
N GLU A 329 27.11 8.52 1.14
CA GLU A 329 26.62 8.10 2.46
C GLU A 329 27.28 6.79 2.94
N HIS A 330 28.22 6.24 2.15
CA HIS A 330 28.87 4.95 2.40
C HIS A 330 27.87 3.80 2.62
N ASP A 331 26.81 3.78 1.80
CA ASP A 331 25.68 2.85 1.91
C ASP A 331 25.82 1.69 0.92
N GLU A 332 26.07 0.49 1.44
CA GLU A 332 26.19 -0.74 0.65
C GLU A 332 24.86 -1.46 0.44
N ARG A 333 23.77 -0.96 1.04
CA ARG A 333 22.44 -1.58 1.01
C ARG A 333 21.44 -0.77 0.19
N ILE A 334 21.92 -0.12 -0.88
CA ILE A 334 21.10 0.50 -1.90
C ILE A 334 21.35 -0.16 -3.25
N LEU A 335 20.27 -0.56 -3.92
CA LEU A 335 20.29 -1.28 -5.18
C LEU A 335 19.36 -0.61 -6.19
N THR A 336 19.60 -0.86 -7.47
CA THR A 336 18.72 -0.41 -8.56
C THR A 336 18.23 -1.61 -9.36
N PHE A 337 16.96 -1.58 -9.77
CA PHE A 337 16.35 -2.68 -10.51
C PHE A 337 15.32 -2.17 -11.52
N LYS A 338 15.47 -2.56 -12.79
CA LYS A 338 14.57 -2.16 -13.88
C LYS A 338 13.58 -3.28 -14.18
N TYR A 339 12.30 -3.05 -13.96
CA TYR A 339 11.26 -4.00 -14.39
C TYR A 339 11.22 -4.13 -15.91
N GLY A 340 10.83 -5.29 -16.44
CA GLY A 340 10.51 -5.47 -17.85
C GLY A 340 9.24 -4.73 -18.27
N ARG A 341 9.22 -4.19 -19.49
CA ARG A 341 8.15 -3.33 -20.02
C ARG A 341 6.86 -4.12 -20.15
N ILE A 342 5.70 -3.45 -20.10
CA ILE A 342 4.41 -4.11 -20.41
C ILE A 342 4.53 -4.77 -21.79
N ARG A 343 4.20 -6.06 -21.87
CA ARG A 343 4.17 -6.77 -23.16
C ARG A 343 2.77 -6.70 -23.73
N VAL A 344 2.64 -6.37 -25.01
CA VAL A 344 1.33 -6.33 -25.70
C VAL A 344 0.57 -7.66 -25.54
N SER A 345 1.28 -8.79 -25.51
CA SER A 345 0.69 -10.12 -25.30
C SER A 345 0.11 -10.35 -23.90
N GLU A 346 0.52 -9.58 -22.91
CA GLU A 346 0.01 -9.63 -21.52
C GLU A 346 -1.23 -8.75 -21.35
N GLY A 347 -1.60 -7.95 -22.37
CA GLY A 347 -2.68 -6.99 -22.31
C GLY A 347 -2.34 -5.75 -21.48
N TYR A 348 -3.35 -4.92 -21.24
CA TYR A 348 -3.25 -3.69 -20.47
C TYR A 348 -4.42 -3.59 -19.51
N GLY A 349 -4.18 -3.00 -18.33
CA GLY A 349 -5.21 -2.44 -17.48
C GLY A 349 -5.73 -1.10 -18.00
N ALA A 350 -6.60 -0.47 -17.20
CA ALA A 350 -7.18 0.83 -17.51
C ALA A 350 -6.09 1.90 -17.77
N ILE A 351 -6.33 2.81 -18.71
CA ILE A 351 -5.38 3.89 -19.07
C ILE A 351 -3.95 3.35 -19.29
N ALA A 352 -3.83 2.24 -20.02
CA ALA A 352 -2.58 1.55 -20.34
C ALA A 352 -1.72 1.12 -19.13
N HIS A 353 -2.32 0.97 -17.96
CA HIS A 353 -1.65 0.43 -16.78
C HIS A 353 -1.29 -1.06 -16.94
N PRO A 354 -0.44 -1.62 -16.06
CA PRO A 354 -0.16 -3.05 -16.04
C PRO A 354 -1.44 -3.90 -15.86
N SER A 355 -1.58 -4.93 -16.70
CA SER A 355 -2.58 -5.99 -16.49
C SER A 355 -2.18 -6.91 -15.33
N LEU A 356 -3.09 -7.80 -14.89
CA LEU A 356 -2.75 -8.87 -13.93
C LEU A 356 -1.55 -9.71 -14.40
N ALA A 357 -1.52 -10.12 -15.68
CA ALA A 357 -0.41 -10.90 -16.23
C ALA A 357 0.93 -10.13 -16.19
N THR A 358 0.87 -8.80 -16.34
CA THR A 358 2.07 -7.94 -16.17
C THR A 358 2.49 -7.91 -14.70
N HIS A 359 1.55 -7.76 -13.76
CA HIS A 359 1.84 -7.78 -12.33
C HIS A 359 2.46 -9.10 -11.86
N GLU A 360 1.95 -10.23 -12.34
CA GLU A 360 2.51 -11.57 -12.07
C GLU A 360 3.95 -11.68 -12.55
N ARG A 361 4.24 -11.22 -13.78
CA ARG A 361 5.61 -11.20 -14.28
C ARG A 361 6.51 -10.27 -13.46
N MET A 362 6.06 -9.05 -13.18
CA MET A 362 6.81 -8.09 -12.37
C MET A 362 7.14 -8.67 -10.98
N ALA A 363 6.19 -9.38 -10.36
CA ALA A 363 6.42 -10.09 -9.11
C ALA A 363 7.54 -11.12 -9.25
N GLY A 364 7.47 -11.99 -10.26
CA GLY A 364 8.51 -12.98 -10.54
C GLY A 364 9.90 -12.35 -10.77
N GLU A 365 9.98 -11.27 -11.55
CA GLU A 365 11.23 -10.56 -11.80
C GLU A 365 11.83 -9.98 -10.51
N LEU A 366 11.00 -9.36 -9.65
CA LEU A 366 11.44 -8.81 -8.37
C LEU A 366 11.88 -9.91 -7.39
N VAL A 367 11.13 -11.01 -7.31
CA VAL A 367 11.43 -12.15 -6.43
C VAL A 367 12.78 -12.75 -6.77
N GLU A 368 13.04 -12.98 -8.05
CA GLU A 368 14.34 -13.50 -8.51
C GLU A 368 15.48 -12.51 -8.21
N PHE A 369 15.24 -11.20 -8.37
CA PHE A 369 16.21 -10.19 -7.98
C PHE A 369 16.51 -10.22 -6.47
N ILE A 370 15.48 -10.24 -5.62
CA ILE A 370 15.61 -10.22 -4.16
C ILE A 370 16.33 -11.48 -3.64
N ARG A 371 16.04 -12.66 -4.20
CA ARG A 371 16.73 -13.91 -3.85
C ARG A 371 18.23 -13.85 -4.15
N GLY A 372 18.64 -13.03 -5.11
CA GLY A 372 20.05 -12.77 -5.41
C GLY A 372 20.78 -11.89 -4.40
N ILE A 373 20.07 -11.20 -3.49
CA ILE A 373 20.68 -10.27 -2.53
C ILE A 373 21.41 -11.05 -1.42
N PRO A 374 22.70 -10.77 -1.16
CA PRO A 374 23.45 -11.42 -0.08
C PRO A 374 22.79 -11.25 1.28
N GLY A 375 22.67 -12.34 2.03
CA GLY A 375 22.11 -12.33 3.38
C GLY A 375 20.58 -12.48 3.46
N ILE A 376 19.85 -12.19 2.36
CA ILE A 376 18.40 -12.40 2.29
C ILE A 376 18.08 -13.88 2.00
N SER A 377 18.79 -14.50 1.04
CA SER A 377 18.56 -15.90 0.65
C SER A 377 19.20 -16.95 1.56
N ARG A 378 20.08 -16.57 2.50
CA ARG A 378 20.81 -17.52 3.38
C ARG A 378 20.10 -17.81 4.70
N GLN A 379 18.93 -17.25 4.98
CA GLN A 379 18.21 -17.55 6.21
C GLN A 379 17.62 -18.97 6.26
N ARG A 380 17.71 -19.79 5.21
CA ARG A 380 17.36 -21.23 5.29
C ARG A 380 18.31 -22.14 4.50
N SER A 381 19.46 -22.41 5.09
CA SER A 381 20.14 -23.71 4.94
C SER A 381 20.40 -24.34 6.31
N ILE A 382 19.37 -24.51 7.14
CA ILE A 382 19.26 -25.53 8.20
C ILE A 382 17.76 -25.57 8.52
N ILE A 383 17.02 -26.50 7.92
CA ILE A 383 16.16 -27.49 8.60
C ILE A 383 16.04 -28.65 7.59
N ASN A 384 16.75 -29.75 7.88
CA ASN A 384 16.50 -31.07 7.30
C ASN A 384 15.40 -31.75 8.13
#